data_AF-E6Q1B7-F1
#
_entry.id   AF-E6Q1B7-F1
#
_cell.length_a   1.000
_cell.length_b   1.000
_cell.length_c   1.000
_cell.angle_alpha   90.00
_cell.angle_beta   90.00
_cell.angle_gamma   90.00
#
_symmetry.space_group_name_H-M   'P 1'
#
loop_
_entity.id
_entity.type
_entity.pdbx_description
1 polymer ?
#
loop_
_entity_poly.entity_id
_entity_poly.type
_entity_poly.pdbx_seq_one_letter_code
_entity_poly.pdbx_strand_id
1 'polypeptide(L)'
;MDQLELAARLPRFRSRAARDAIVGALGYPNRWQERSLAAAAADRFEALMAEEVRDGIRPGLLFDARDALAAEMRSFARSALARRLRRLRPVQILARGSKARPFDALVRAPDGRSVAVVVRPMPTGEARLDIYRALRGAIERAGGSEALAALLLVDPLSGASQSIRLDEIARLQRGSTAA
;
A
#
# COMPACT_ATOMS: atom_id res chain seq x y z
N MET A 1 -20.93 -17.96 7.88
CA MET A 1 -19.78 -18.04 6.93
C MET A 1 -18.89 -19.20 7.34
N ASP A 2 -18.40 -20.02 6.40
CA ASP A 2 -17.50 -21.14 6.72
C ASP A 2 -16.13 -20.63 7.20
N GLN A 3 -15.51 -21.30 8.17
CA GLN A 3 -14.18 -20.95 8.69
C GLN A 3 -13.11 -21.07 7.60
N LEU A 4 -13.27 -21.98 6.63
CA LEU A 4 -12.37 -22.11 5.49
C LEU A 4 -12.43 -20.90 4.56
N GLU A 5 -13.64 -20.43 4.23
CA GLU A 5 -13.83 -19.21 3.42
C GLU A 5 -13.24 -17.98 4.11
N LEU A 6 -13.40 -17.91 5.41
CA LEU A 6 -12.88 -16.83 6.22
C LEU A 6 -11.35 -16.85 6.30
N ALA A 7 -10.75 -18.03 6.50
CA ALA A 7 -9.31 -18.22 6.44
C ALA A 7 -8.74 -17.80 5.09
N ALA A 8 -9.43 -18.11 3.99
CA ALA A 8 -9.04 -17.68 2.65
C ALA A 8 -9.11 -16.15 2.45
N ARG A 9 -9.96 -15.45 3.22
CA ARG A 9 -10.08 -13.98 3.18
C ARG A 9 -9.09 -13.26 4.09
N LEU A 10 -8.54 -13.90 5.13
CA LEU A 10 -7.60 -13.29 6.09
C LEU A 10 -6.44 -12.53 5.44
N PRO A 11 -5.78 -13.03 4.38
CA PRO A 11 -4.70 -12.29 3.72
C PRO A 11 -5.15 -10.93 3.19
N ARG A 12 -6.39 -10.82 2.70
CA ARG A 12 -6.94 -9.55 2.19
C ARG A 12 -7.16 -8.55 3.33
N PHE A 13 -7.69 -8.99 4.46
CA PHE A 13 -7.87 -8.16 5.65
C PHE A 13 -6.53 -7.66 6.20
N ARG A 14 -5.54 -8.56 6.31
CA ARG A 14 -4.18 -8.21 6.75
C ARG A 14 -3.54 -7.20 5.82
N SER A 15 -3.62 -7.41 4.51
CA SER A 15 -3.08 -6.46 3.53
C SER A 15 -3.76 -5.09 3.61
N ARG A 16 -5.08 -5.04 3.83
CA ARG A 16 -5.82 -3.77 3.99
C ARG A 16 -5.44 -3.06 5.28
N ALA A 17 -5.36 -3.77 6.40
CA ALA A 17 -4.93 -3.22 7.69
C ALA A 17 -3.50 -2.66 7.62
N ALA A 18 -2.57 -3.41 7.02
CA ALA A 18 -1.20 -3.00 6.81
C ALA A 18 -1.11 -1.73 5.96
N ARG A 19 -1.86 -1.68 4.84
CA ARG A 19 -1.97 -0.50 4.00
C ARG A 19 -2.44 0.71 4.80
N ASP A 20 -3.54 0.58 5.53
CA ASP A 20 -4.15 1.70 6.24
C ASP A 20 -3.22 2.22 7.35
N ALA A 21 -2.46 1.32 8.01
CA ALA A 21 -1.42 1.69 8.96
C ALA A 21 -0.26 2.46 8.31
N ILE A 22 0.27 1.97 7.18
CA ILE A 22 1.35 2.62 6.43
C ILE A 22 0.92 4.02 5.96
N VAL A 23 -0.26 4.14 5.35
CA VAL A 23 -0.81 5.41 4.88
C VAL A 23 -1.05 6.37 6.05
N GLY A 24 -1.55 5.84 7.17
CA GLY A 24 -1.76 6.60 8.41
C GLY A 24 -0.47 7.08 9.08
N ALA A 25 0.67 6.46 8.78
CA ALA A 25 1.99 6.85 9.28
C ALA A 25 2.69 7.92 8.41
N LEU A 26 2.28 8.10 7.15
CA LEU A 26 2.90 9.08 6.25
C LEU A 26 2.81 10.51 6.82
N GLY A 27 3.97 11.17 6.88
CA GLY A 27 4.13 12.51 7.48
C GLY A 27 4.22 12.53 9.01
N TYR A 28 4.18 11.38 9.69
CA TYR A 28 4.27 11.29 11.15
C TYR A 28 5.43 10.37 11.58
N PRO A 29 6.66 10.88 11.75
CA PRO A 29 7.84 10.07 12.00
C PRO A 29 7.74 9.14 13.23
N ASN A 30 6.98 9.53 14.25
CA ASN A 30 6.72 8.72 15.44
C ASN A 30 5.87 7.47 15.16
N ARG A 31 5.00 7.50 14.15
CA ARG A 31 4.15 6.36 13.77
C ARG A 31 4.90 5.26 13.02
N TRP A 32 6.15 5.53 12.61
CA TRP A 32 7.03 4.56 11.94
C TRP A 32 7.85 3.70 12.89
N GLN A 33 7.77 3.92 14.21
CA GLN A 33 8.44 3.07 15.18
C GLN A 33 7.83 1.65 15.13
N GLU A 34 8.66 0.61 15.29
CA GLU A 34 8.24 -0.79 15.17
C GLU A 34 6.99 -1.10 15.99
N ARG A 35 6.96 -0.68 17.26
CA ARG A 35 5.82 -0.89 18.16
C ARG A 35 4.58 -0.12 17.70
N SER A 36 4.74 1.13 17.31
CA SER A 36 3.63 2.01 16.91
C SER A 36 2.98 1.55 15.61
N LEU A 37 3.77 1.15 14.61
CA LEU A 37 3.25 0.69 13.33
C LEU A 37 2.55 -0.67 13.47
N ALA A 38 3.14 -1.59 14.24
CA ALA A 38 2.55 -2.89 14.51
C ALA A 38 1.23 -2.79 15.29
N ALA A 39 1.18 -1.94 16.33
CA ALA A 39 -0.05 -1.68 17.08
C ALA A 39 -1.15 -1.09 16.16
N ALA A 40 -0.80 -0.07 15.38
CA ALA A 40 -1.75 0.54 14.45
C ALA A 40 -2.31 -0.45 13.42
N ALA A 41 -1.49 -1.37 12.90
CA ALA A 41 -1.97 -2.40 11.98
C ALA A 41 -2.84 -3.46 12.66
N ALA A 42 -2.49 -3.88 13.88
CA ALA A 42 -3.30 -4.81 14.66
C ALA A 42 -4.68 -4.23 14.99
N ASP A 43 -4.74 -2.98 15.48
CA ASP A 43 -6.01 -2.30 15.79
C ASP A 43 -6.90 -2.18 14.55
N ARG A 44 -6.30 -1.86 13.40
CA ARG A 44 -7.02 -1.77 12.11
C ARG A 44 -7.52 -3.13 11.65
N PHE A 45 -6.73 -4.18 11.84
CA PHE A 45 -7.13 -5.54 11.49
C PHE A 45 -8.33 -5.98 12.34
N GLU A 46 -8.25 -5.82 13.67
CA GLU A 46 -9.36 -6.14 14.57
C GLU A 46 -10.64 -5.39 14.23
N ALA A 47 -10.54 -4.08 13.93
CA ALA A 47 -11.68 -3.28 13.49
C ALA A 47 -12.31 -3.81 12.19
N LEU A 48 -11.49 -4.14 11.17
CA LEU A 48 -11.97 -4.72 9.91
C LEU A 48 -12.66 -6.06 10.12
N MET A 49 -12.12 -6.89 11.01
CA MET A 49 -12.72 -8.20 11.33
C MET A 49 -14.05 -8.03 12.06
N ALA A 50 -14.15 -7.11 13.01
CA ALA A 50 -15.39 -6.82 13.73
C ALA A 50 -16.48 -6.26 12.80
N GLU A 51 -16.12 -5.44 11.81
CA GLU A 51 -17.06 -4.89 10.84
C GLU A 51 -17.57 -5.93 9.83
N GLU A 52 -16.68 -6.77 9.28
CA GLU A 52 -17.01 -7.66 8.16
C GLU A 52 -17.37 -9.10 8.57
N VAL A 53 -17.15 -9.50 9.82
CA VAL A 53 -17.38 -10.88 10.30
C VAL A 53 -18.36 -10.91 11.46
N ARG A 54 -19.67 -10.98 11.14
CA ARG A 54 -20.75 -11.04 12.13
C ARG A 54 -20.82 -12.36 12.93
N ASP A 55 -20.44 -13.48 12.31
CA ASP A 55 -20.63 -14.83 12.89
C ASP A 55 -19.48 -15.28 13.81
N GLY A 56 -18.51 -14.41 14.07
CA GLY A 56 -17.36 -14.71 14.93
C GLY A 56 -16.25 -15.52 14.24
N ILE A 57 -15.00 -15.10 14.45
CA ILE A 57 -13.81 -15.91 14.14
C ILE A 57 -13.47 -16.77 15.35
N ARG A 58 -12.97 -17.99 15.11
CA ARG A 58 -12.26 -18.76 16.15
C ARG A 58 -11.12 -17.91 16.72
N PRO A 59 -11.12 -17.57 18.02
CA PRO A 59 -10.16 -16.62 18.59
C PRO A 59 -8.70 -16.94 18.25
N GLY A 60 -8.30 -18.21 18.24
CA GLY A 60 -6.95 -18.63 17.86
C GLY A 60 -6.53 -18.16 16.46
N LEU A 61 -7.40 -18.34 15.46
CA LEU A 61 -7.12 -17.91 14.09
C LEU A 61 -7.02 -16.37 13.97
N LEU A 62 -7.80 -15.63 14.78
CA LEU A 62 -7.69 -14.17 14.84
C LEU A 62 -6.34 -13.73 15.41
N PHE A 63 -5.96 -14.31 16.55
CA PHE A 63 -4.73 -13.96 17.25
C PHE A 63 -3.49 -14.33 16.42
N ASP A 64 -3.48 -15.51 15.80
CA ASP A 64 -2.38 -15.92 14.92
C ASP A 64 -2.21 -14.97 13.73
N ALA A 65 -3.33 -14.60 13.07
CA ALA A 65 -3.30 -13.67 11.93
C ALA A 65 -2.86 -12.25 12.34
N ARG A 66 -3.31 -11.79 13.51
CA ARG A 66 -2.93 -10.50 14.09
C ARG A 66 -1.45 -10.46 14.46
N ASP A 67 -0.94 -11.50 15.12
CA ASP A 67 0.45 -11.57 15.56
C ASP A 67 1.39 -11.70 14.37
N ALA A 68 1.00 -12.46 13.34
CA ALA A 68 1.71 -12.50 12.07
C ALA A 68 1.77 -11.12 11.40
N LEU A 69 0.66 -10.40 11.34
CA LEU A 69 0.62 -9.02 10.81
C LEU A 69 1.52 -8.08 11.64
N ALA A 70 1.45 -8.15 12.97
CA ALA A 70 2.29 -7.33 13.83
C ALA A 70 3.79 -7.62 13.60
N ALA A 71 4.18 -8.89 13.44
CA ALA A 71 5.55 -9.28 13.12
C ALA A 71 6.01 -8.73 11.76
N GLU A 72 5.17 -8.82 10.74
CA GLU A 72 5.42 -8.26 9.41
C GLU A 72 5.60 -6.73 9.47
N MET A 73 4.76 -6.02 10.22
CA MET A 73 4.88 -4.56 10.35
C MET A 73 6.13 -4.12 11.10
N ARG A 74 6.57 -4.89 12.11
CA ARG A 74 7.88 -4.65 12.75
C ARG A 74 9.01 -4.84 11.74
N SER A 75 8.95 -5.90 10.93
CA SER A 75 9.92 -6.14 9.86
C SER A 75 9.93 -5.00 8.84
N PHE A 76 8.74 -4.60 8.37
CA PHE A 76 8.56 -3.50 7.45
C PHE A 76 9.12 -2.18 7.99
N ALA A 77 8.85 -1.84 9.25
CA ALA A 77 9.34 -0.63 9.91
C ALA A 77 10.89 -0.53 9.91
N ARG A 78 11.59 -1.67 9.91
CA ARG A 78 13.06 -1.75 9.82
C ARG A 78 13.59 -1.66 8.39
N SER A 79 12.74 -1.80 7.38
CA SER A 79 13.13 -1.82 5.97
C SER A 79 13.76 -0.49 5.51
N ALA A 80 14.57 -0.54 4.46
CA ALA A 80 15.09 0.65 3.80
C ALA A 80 13.96 1.56 3.28
N LEU A 81 12.85 0.96 2.80
CA LEU A 81 11.69 1.69 2.31
C LEU A 81 11.00 2.47 3.43
N ALA A 82 10.70 1.84 4.56
CA ALA A 82 10.09 2.52 5.71
C ALA A 82 10.98 3.66 6.21
N ARG A 83 12.30 3.47 6.26
CA ARG A 83 13.25 4.55 6.58
C ARG A 83 13.17 5.73 5.60
N ARG A 84 12.96 5.48 4.31
CA ARG A 84 12.75 6.53 3.30
C ARG A 84 11.41 7.23 3.49
N LEU A 85 10.33 6.48 3.68
CA LEU A 85 8.99 7.04 3.89
C LEU A 85 8.89 7.86 5.19
N ARG A 86 9.58 7.44 6.25
CA ARG A 86 9.71 8.18 7.53
C ARG A 86 10.36 9.55 7.36
N ARG A 87 11.22 9.74 6.35
CA ARG A 87 11.88 11.03 6.06
C ARG A 87 10.98 12.03 5.35
N LEU A 88 9.80 11.60 4.87
CA LEU A 88 8.84 12.51 4.25
C LEU A 88 8.30 13.49 5.30
N ARG A 89 8.48 14.78 5.03
CA ARG A 89 7.94 15.85 5.87
C ARG A 89 6.44 16.03 5.61
N PRO A 90 5.65 16.50 6.58
CA PRO A 90 4.22 16.78 6.39
C PRO A 90 3.93 17.65 5.15
N VAL A 91 4.75 18.67 4.90
CA VAL A 91 4.62 19.57 3.72
C VAL A 91 4.80 18.86 2.38
N GLN A 92 5.44 17.68 2.37
CA GLN A 92 5.60 16.87 1.17
C GLN A 92 4.41 15.93 0.95
N ILE A 93 3.48 15.78 1.90
CA ILE A 93 2.30 14.93 1.73
C ILE A 93 1.17 15.79 1.17
N LEU A 94 0.88 15.63 -0.13
CA LEU A 94 -0.15 16.40 -0.83
C LEU A 94 -1.55 15.88 -0.50
N ALA A 95 -1.69 14.56 -0.47
CA ALA A 95 -2.94 13.88 -0.12
C ALA A 95 -2.65 12.47 0.41
N ARG A 96 -3.59 11.89 1.16
CA ARG A 96 -3.54 10.49 1.64
C ARG A 96 -4.94 9.92 1.83
N GLY A 97 -5.04 8.59 1.78
CA GLY A 97 -6.29 7.87 1.96
C GLY A 97 -7.35 8.30 0.95
N SER A 98 -8.56 8.57 1.43
CA SER A 98 -9.69 8.97 0.56
C SER A 98 -9.42 10.20 -0.31
N LYS A 99 -8.59 11.14 0.16
CA LYS A 99 -8.24 12.37 -0.57
C LYS A 99 -7.23 12.13 -1.70
N ALA A 100 -6.55 10.99 -1.72
CA ALA A 100 -5.56 10.65 -2.73
C ALA A 100 -6.12 9.72 -3.82
N ARG A 101 -7.41 9.40 -3.78
CA ARG A 101 -8.03 8.46 -4.73
C ARG A 101 -7.76 8.88 -6.18
N PRO A 102 -7.40 7.94 -7.06
CA PRO A 102 -7.42 6.48 -6.87
C PRO A 102 -6.17 5.86 -6.18
N PHE A 103 -5.21 6.68 -5.73
CA PHE A 103 -4.00 6.24 -5.03
C PHE A 103 -4.20 6.21 -3.50
N ASP A 104 -3.19 5.68 -2.80
CA ASP A 104 -3.19 5.64 -1.34
C ASP A 104 -2.55 6.91 -0.73
N ALA A 105 -1.58 7.50 -1.43
CA ALA A 105 -1.05 8.82 -1.11
C ALA A 105 -0.47 9.53 -2.34
N LEU A 106 -0.40 10.85 -2.26
CA LEU A 106 0.33 11.71 -3.19
C LEU A 106 1.40 12.45 -2.41
N VAL A 107 2.64 12.36 -2.86
CA VAL A 107 3.79 13.00 -2.20
C VAL A 107 4.56 13.87 -3.18
N ARG A 108 5.09 15.01 -2.72
CA ARG A 108 5.92 15.90 -3.52
C ARG A 108 7.37 15.45 -3.48
N ALA A 109 7.91 15.16 -4.66
CA ALA A 109 9.32 14.87 -4.87
C ALA A 109 10.17 16.14 -4.75
N PRO A 110 11.50 16.02 -4.56
CA PRO A 110 12.39 17.17 -4.46
C PRO A 110 12.38 18.09 -5.68
N ASP A 111 12.08 17.56 -6.86
CA ASP A 111 11.97 18.31 -8.12
C ASP A 111 10.61 19.03 -8.29
N GLY A 112 9.76 19.04 -7.25
CA GLY A 112 8.47 19.71 -7.23
C GLY A 112 7.31 18.87 -7.80
N ARG A 113 7.60 17.80 -8.56
CA ARG A 113 6.58 16.93 -9.15
C ARG A 113 5.95 15.99 -8.12
N SER A 114 4.78 15.48 -8.42
CA SER A 114 4.08 14.55 -7.51
C SER A 114 4.54 13.10 -7.75
N VAL A 115 4.51 12.27 -6.73
CA VAL A 115 4.70 10.82 -6.81
C VAL A 115 3.49 10.16 -6.17
N ALA A 116 2.87 9.25 -6.91
CA ALA A 116 1.73 8.48 -6.41
C ALA A 116 2.25 7.28 -5.66
N VAL A 117 1.77 7.08 -4.44
CA VAL A 117 2.07 5.90 -3.63
C VAL A 117 0.86 4.98 -3.67
N VAL A 118 1.11 3.72 -3.99
CA VAL A 118 0.11 2.65 -3.99
C VAL A 118 0.63 1.52 -3.11
N VAL A 119 -0.11 1.16 -2.08
CA VAL A 119 0.27 0.16 -1.09
C VAL A 119 -0.61 -1.06 -1.25
N ARG A 120 -0.05 -2.11 -1.85
CA ARG A 120 -0.73 -3.38 -2.14
C ARG A 120 0.30 -4.47 -2.42
N PRO A 121 -0.07 -5.76 -2.28
CA PRO A 121 0.83 -6.87 -2.60
C PRO A 121 1.38 -6.73 -4.02
N MET A 122 2.65 -7.08 -4.20
CA MET A 122 3.30 -6.96 -5.50
C MET A 122 2.63 -7.92 -6.49
N PRO A 123 2.14 -7.45 -7.66
CA PRO A 123 1.54 -8.34 -8.62
C PRO A 123 2.57 -9.24 -9.27
N THR A 124 2.19 -10.49 -9.49
CA THR A 124 2.99 -11.52 -10.16
C THR A 124 2.27 -11.98 -11.43
N GLY A 125 3.04 -12.50 -12.40
CA GLY A 125 2.49 -13.04 -13.65
C GLY A 125 1.69 -12.03 -14.48
N GLU A 126 0.64 -12.51 -15.15
CA GLU A 126 -0.18 -11.73 -16.09
C GLU A 126 -0.94 -10.58 -15.43
N ALA A 127 -1.35 -10.75 -14.17
CA ALA A 127 -2.06 -9.72 -13.39
C ALA A 127 -1.25 -8.42 -13.21
N ARG A 128 0.08 -8.49 -13.38
CA ARG A 128 0.98 -7.33 -13.36
C ARG A 128 0.63 -6.31 -14.44
N LEU A 129 0.34 -6.78 -15.66
CA LEU A 129 0.05 -5.90 -16.79
C LEU A 129 -1.27 -5.16 -16.60
N ASP A 130 -2.30 -5.85 -16.11
CA ASP A 130 -3.62 -5.26 -15.90
C ASP A 130 -3.61 -4.21 -14.78
N ILE A 131 -2.86 -4.46 -13.70
CA ILE A 131 -2.70 -3.46 -12.64
C ILE A 131 -1.98 -2.23 -13.18
N TYR A 132 -0.93 -2.38 -13.99
CA TYR A 132 -0.24 -1.23 -14.58
C TYR A 132 -1.14 -0.45 -15.54
N ARG A 133 -1.97 -1.14 -16.34
CA ARG A 133 -2.98 -0.48 -17.19
C ARG A 133 -4.00 0.31 -16.36
N ALA A 134 -4.53 -0.29 -15.29
CA ALA A 134 -5.47 0.38 -14.40
C ALA A 134 -4.85 1.61 -13.72
N LEU A 135 -3.59 1.51 -13.29
CA LEU A 135 -2.84 2.61 -12.70
C LEU A 135 -2.58 3.73 -13.72
N ARG A 136 -2.31 3.41 -14.98
CA ARG A 136 -2.20 4.42 -16.06
C ARG A 136 -3.52 5.18 -16.23
N GLY A 137 -4.64 4.48 -16.39
CA GLY A 137 -5.94 5.15 -16.54
C GLY A 137 -6.30 6.03 -15.34
N ALA A 138 -5.86 5.62 -14.15
CA ALA A 138 -5.96 6.44 -12.93
C ALA A 138 -5.12 7.73 -13.00
N ILE A 139 -3.91 7.67 -13.55
CA ILE A 139 -3.00 8.81 -13.71
C ILE A 139 -3.52 9.78 -14.79
N GLU A 140 -4.01 9.25 -15.91
CA GLU A 140 -4.61 10.06 -16.97
C GLU A 140 -5.83 10.85 -16.46
N ARG A 141 -6.71 10.19 -15.69
CA ARG A 141 -7.85 10.85 -15.04
C ARG A 141 -7.44 11.89 -14.00
N ALA A 142 -6.24 11.78 -13.42
CA ALA A 142 -5.72 12.72 -12.43
C ALA A 142 -5.00 13.94 -13.04
N GLY A 143 -5.04 14.13 -14.37
CA GLY A 143 -4.41 15.26 -15.06
C GLY A 143 -3.12 14.93 -15.80
N GLY A 144 -2.77 13.65 -15.95
CA GLY A 144 -1.68 13.20 -16.82
C GLY A 144 -0.27 13.26 -16.19
N SER A 145 0.73 12.93 -17.01
CA SER A 145 2.13 12.73 -16.59
C SER A 145 2.88 14.02 -16.25
N GLU A 146 2.39 15.19 -16.64
CA GLU A 146 3.03 16.46 -16.31
C GLU A 146 2.95 16.77 -14.81
N ALA A 147 1.87 16.34 -14.15
CA ALA A 147 1.66 16.52 -12.72
C ALA A 147 2.32 15.44 -11.85
N LEU A 148 2.64 14.27 -12.44
CA LEU A 148 3.08 13.07 -11.73
C LEU A 148 4.41 12.53 -12.29
N ALA A 149 5.47 12.49 -11.49
CA ALA A 149 6.78 11.99 -11.91
C ALA A 149 6.87 10.46 -11.96
N ALA A 150 6.25 9.78 -11.00
CA ALA A 150 6.36 8.34 -10.86
C ALA A 150 5.22 7.75 -10.02
N LEU A 151 5.07 6.43 -10.14
CA LEU A 151 4.29 5.61 -9.23
C LEU A 151 5.24 4.77 -8.36
N LEU A 152 5.02 4.78 -7.05
CA LEU A 152 5.69 3.95 -6.08
C LEU A 152 4.71 2.89 -5.58
N LEU A 153 4.91 1.66 -6.05
CA LEU A 153 4.21 0.49 -5.57
C LEU A 153 4.94 -0.06 -4.34
N VAL A 154 4.22 -0.27 -3.25
CA VAL A 154 4.74 -0.76 -1.98
C VAL A 154 3.97 -2.01 -1.59
N ASP A 155 4.68 -3.12 -1.48
CA ASP A 155 4.14 -4.33 -0.88
C ASP A 155 4.21 -4.20 0.64
N PRO A 156 3.05 -4.12 1.32
CA PRO A 156 3.03 -3.90 2.76
C PRO A 156 3.56 -5.11 3.54
N LEU A 157 3.44 -6.34 3.00
CA LEU A 157 3.76 -7.56 3.76
C LEU A 157 5.21 -8.00 3.55
N SER A 158 5.71 -7.91 2.30
CA SER A 158 7.11 -8.24 1.99
C SER A 158 8.06 -7.07 2.18
N GLY A 159 7.55 -5.84 2.22
CA GLY A 159 8.37 -4.62 2.21
C GLY A 159 9.07 -4.34 0.88
N ALA A 160 8.77 -5.13 -0.16
CA ALA A 160 9.22 -4.85 -1.50
C ALA A 160 8.63 -3.54 -2.02
N SER A 161 9.39 -2.83 -2.85
CA SER A 161 8.87 -1.65 -3.54
C SER A 161 9.35 -1.61 -4.97
N GLN A 162 8.52 -1.07 -5.84
CA GLN A 162 8.85 -0.81 -7.22
C GLN A 162 8.49 0.64 -7.56
N SER A 163 9.45 1.36 -8.12
CA SER A 163 9.19 2.65 -8.73
C SER A 163 8.99 2.44 -10.22
N ILE A 164 7.90 2.97 -10.74
CA ILE A 164 7.55 2.90 -12.15
C ILE A 164 7.50 4.35 -12.63
N ARG A 165 8.44 4.70 -13.50
CA ARG A 165 8.45 6.03 -14.11
C ARG A 165 7.45 6.08 -15.24
N LEU A 166 6.76 7.21 -15.41
CA LEU A 166 5.70 7.28 -16.42
C LEU A 166 6.21 7.28 -17.86
N ASP A 167 7.39 7.85 -18.09
CA ASP A 167 8.10 7.80 -19.37
C ASP A 167 8.51 6.36 -19.73
N GLU A 168 8.71 5.49 -18.74
CA GLU A 168 8.98 4.07 -18.92
C GLU A 168 7.70 3.29 -19.26
N ILE A 169 6.57 3.60 -18.62
CA ILE A 169 5.25 3.03 -18.99
C ILE A 169 4.90 3.38 -20.45
N ALA A 170 5.14 4.63 -20.86
CA ALA A 170 4.93 5.07 -22.23
C ALA A 170 5.89 4.39 -23.25
N ARG A 171 7.11 4.02 -22.82
CA ARG A 171 8.08 3.30 -23.66
C ARG A 171 7.78 1.81 -23.81
N LEU A 172 7.45 1.12 -22.72
CA LEU A 172 7.08 -0.30 -22.73
C LEU A 172 5.88 -0.60 -23.65
N GLN A 173 5.03 0.39 -23.88
CA GLN A 173 3.87 0.27 -24.77
C GLN A 173 4.20 0.41 -26.25
N ARG A 174 5.15 1.28 -26.64
CA ARG A 174 5.60 1.40 -28.03
C ARG A 174 6.28 0.11 -28.53
N GLY A 175 6.91 -0.64 -27.63
CA GLY A 175 7.46 -1.97 -27.95
C GLY A 175 6.43 -3.09 -28.00
N SER A 176 5.27 -2.94 -27.33
CA SER A 176 4.23 -3.98 -27.27
C SER A 176 3.21 -3.90 -28.41
N THR A 177 3.11 -2.76 -29.11
CA THR A 177 2.25 -2.59 -30.30
C THR A 177 2.97 -2.90 -31.61
N ALA A 178 4.24 -3.31 -31.55
CA ALA A 178 5.07 -3.66 -32.71
C ALA A 178 5.27 -5.17 -32.87
N ALA A 179 4.49 -6.00 -32.17
CA ALA A 179 4.50 -7.46 -32.24
C ALA A 179 3.12 -7.99 -32.64
#